data_AF-A0A6J0VHI2-F1
#
_entry.id   AF-A0A6J0VHI2-F1
#
_cell.length_a   1.000
_cell.length_b   1.000
_cell.length_c   1.000
_cell.angle_alpha   90.00
_cell.angle_beta   90.00
_cell.angle_gamma   90.00
#
_symmetry.space_group_name_H-M   'P 1'
#
loop_
_entity.id
_entity.type
_entity.pdbx_description
1 polymer ?
#
loop_
_entity_poly.entity_id
_entity_poly.type
_entity_poly.pdbx_seq_one_letter_code
_entity_poly.pdbx_strand_id
1 'polypeptide(L)'
;MQSPTSTAQGLSGSLFGAYTLPTFKFQPRRESVDWRRISALDVDRVARELDVAALQENIAGVTFCNLDREVCGRCGQPVDPVLLKVLRLAQLSIEYLLHCQDCLSTSVAQLEARLQASLGQQERGQQELGRQADELKGVREESRRRRKMISALQQLLLQTGAHSYHTCHLCDKTFMNATFLRGHIQRRHAGMVEGGKQRKQEQPVEEVLEELRAKLKWTQGELEAQREAERQRQLQEAEIIRQRETEAKKEFDEWKEKERAKLYGEIDKLKKLFWDEFKSVANQNSTLEEVPNLKDFSEFFS
;
A
#
# COMPACT_ATOMS: atom_id res chain seq x y z
N MET A 1 19.79 30.77 -5.45
CA MET A 1 19.50 29.70 -6.43
C MET A 1 18.64 28.67 -5.74
N GLN A 2 17.33 28.88 -5.80
CA GLN A 2 16.32 28.00 -5.22
C GLN A 2 15.95 26.94 -6.26
N SER A 3 15.92 25.68 -5.87
CA SER A 3 15.37 24.57 -6.66
C SER A 3 14.30 23.88 -5.81
N PRO A 4 13.16 23.48 -6.39
CA PRO A 4 11.97 23.15 -5.62
C PRO A 4 11.99 21.69 -5.15
N THR A 5 11.75 21.50 -3.86
CA THR A 5 11.46 20.22 -3.21
C THR A 5 10.09 19.72 -3.68
N SER A 6 10.07 18.57 -4.35
CA SER A 6 8.84 17.87 -4.71
C SER A 6 8.23 17.21 -3.48
N THR A 7 7.01 17.61 -3.16
CA THR A 7 6.19 17.14 -2.05
C THR A 7 5.78 15.70 -2.25
N ALA A 8 6.31 14.77 -1.44
CA ALA A 8 5.76 13.43 -1.31
C ALA A 8 4.45 13.52 -0.51
N GLN A 9 3.31 13.62 -1.22
CA GLN A 9 1.99 13.47 -0.62
C GLN A 9 1.84 12.04 -0.10
N GLY A 10 1.77 11.92 1.23
CA GLY A 10 1.49 10.68 1.92
C GLY A 10 0.14 10.10 1.49
N LEU A 11 0.17 8.82 1.15
CA LEU A 11 -1.00 7.98 0.94
C LEU A 11 -1.65 7.67 2.30
N SER A 12 -2.19 8.70 2.96
CA SER A 12 -3.14 8.54 4.07
C SER A 12 -4.52 8.94 3.56
N GLY A 13 -5.03 8.15 2.62
CA GLY A 13 -6.43 8.19 2.21
C GLY A 13 -7.17 7.17 3.04
N SER A 14 -8.05 7.65 3.92
CA SER A 14 -9.07 6.86 4.65
C SER A 14 -9.53 5.67 3.80
N LEU A 15 -9.36 4.44 4.30
CA LEU A 15 -9.73 3.20 3.59
C LEU A 15 -11.21 3.19 3.16
N PHE A 16 -12.00 3.99 3.86
CA PHE A 16 -13.33 4.47 3.50
C PHE A 16 -13.21 5.98 3.25
N GLY A 17 -13.00 6.38 1.99
CA GLY A 17 -13.06 7.79 1.61
C GLY A 17 -14.40 8.35 2.12
N ALA A 18 -14.39 9.57 2.69
CA ALA A 18 -15.60 10.19 3.22
C ALA A 18 -16.71 10.17 2.15
N TYR A 19 -17.62 9.20 2.28
CA TYR A 19 -18.71 9.03 1.34
C TYR A 19 -19.73 10.12 1.66
N THR A 20 -19.65 11.22 0.93
CA THR A 20 -20.79 12.11 0.81
C THR A 20 -21.77 11.44 -0.13
N LEU A 21 -22.52 10.46 0.39
CA LEU A 21 -23.71 9.98 -0.32
C LEU A 21 -24.65 11.19 -0.46
N PRO A 22 -25.17 11.46 -1.67
CA PRO A 22 -26.13 12.54 -1.83
C PRO A 22 -27.30 12.34 -0.88
N THR A 23 -27.72 13.41 -0.20
CA THR A 23 -28.86 13.38 0.71
C THR A 23 -30.10 12.88 -0.04
N PHE A 24 -30.59 11.69 0.33
CA PHE A 24 -31.79 11.11 -0.26
C PHE A 24 -33.04 11.88 0.15
N LYS A 25 -33.88 12.19 -0.84
CA LYS A 25 -35.20 12.79 -0.64
C LYS A 25 -36.16 12.21 -1.67
N PHE A 26 -37.35 11.86 -1.20
CA PHE A 26 -38.42 11.41 -2.09
C PHE A 26 -38.81 12.51 -3.09
N GLN A 27 -38.96 12.13 -4.34
CA GLN A 27 -39.33 13.02 -5.43
C GLN A 27 -40.85 13.29 -5.42
N PRO A 28 -41.29 14.51 -5.78
CA PRO A 28 -42.70 14.80 -5.99
C PRO A 28 -43.26 14.00 -7.18
N ARG A 29 -44.40 13.33 -6.99
CA ARG A 29 -45.07 12.56 -8.05
C ARG A 29 -45.97 13.48 -8.87
N ARG A 30 -45.57 13.77 -10.11
CA ARG A 30 -46.25 14.75 -10.99
C ARG A 30 -46.89 14.11 -12.22
N GLU A 31 -46.44 12.92 -12.61
CA GLU A 31 -46.87 12.25 -13.83
C GLU A 31 -48.20 11.51 -13.60
N SER A 32 -49.12 11.54 -14.56
CA SER A 32 -50.37 10.78 -14.44
C SER A 32 -50.13 9.30 -14.70
N VAL A 33 -51.00 8.44 -14.15
CA VAL A 33 -50.92 7.00 -14.40
C VAL A 33 -51.25 6.67 -15.86
N ASP A 34 -50.38 5.95 -16.56
CA ASP A 34 -50.68 5.39 -17.88
C ASP A 34 -51.46 4.08 -17.75
N TRP A 35 -52.78 4.21 -17.57
CA TRP A 35 -53.68 3.07 -17.43
C TRP A 35 -53.69 2.13 -18.64
N ARG A 36 -53.39 2.62 -19.85
CA ARG A 36 -53.35 1.78 -21.04
C ARG A 36 -52.17 0.83 -20.97
N ARG A 37 -51.00 1.36 -20.62
CA ARG A 37 -49.79 0.57 -20.47
C ARG A 37 -49.90 -0.45 -19.34
N ILE A 38 -50.44 -0.04 -18.19
CA ILE A 38 -50.67 -0.95 -17.05
C ILE A 38 -51.67 -2.05 -17.41
N SER A 39 -52.75 -1.73 -18.13
CA SER A 39 -53.77 -2.72 -18.51
C SER A 39 -53.28 -3.73 -19.56
N ALA A 40 -52.29 -3.35 -20.39
CA ALA A 40 -51.71 -4.23 -21.39
C ALA A 40 -50.67 -5.21 -20.81
N LEU A 41 -50.19 -4.95 -19.59
CA LEU A 41 -49.18 -5.77 -18.94
C LEU A 41 -49.82 -7.01 -18.28
N ASP A 42 -49.43 -8.20 -18.75
CA ASP A 42 -49.78 -9.47 -18.10
C ASP A 42 -48.86 -9.72 -16.89
N VAL A 43 -49.32 -9.30 -15.71
CA VAL A 43 -48.56 -9.41 -14.45
C VAL A 43 -48.32 -10.88 -14.06
N ASP A 44 -49.25 -11.78 -14.36
CA ASP A 44 -49.09 -13.20 -14.02
C ASP A 44 -48.00 -13.85 -14.87
N ARG A 45 -47.93 -13.48 -16.15
CA ARG A 45 -46.83 -13.90 -17.02
C ARG A 45 -45.49 -13.35 -16.52
N VAL A 46 -45.42 -12.07 -16.18
CA VAL A 46 -44.20 -11.44 -15.63
C VAL A 46 -43.73 -12.19 -14.39
N ALA A 47 -44.63 -12.56 -13.48
CA ALA A 47 -44.30 -13.31 -12.28
C ALA A 47 -43.83 -14.74 -12.58
N ARG A 48 -44.51 -15.47 -13.48
CA ARG A 48 -44.15 -16.86 -13.84
C ARG A 48 -42.82 -16.94 -14.60
N GLU A 49 -42.57 -16.00 -15.50
CA GLU A 49 -41.40 -15.99 -16.38
C GLU A 49 -40.21 -15.22 -15.78
N LEU A 50 -40.41 -14.52 -14.64
CA LEU A 50 -39.43 -13.61 -14.06
C LEU A 50 -38.95 -12.58 -15.10
N ASP A 51 -39.89 -11.99 -15.83
CA ASP A 51 -39.58 -11.02 -16.90
C ASP A 51 -39.13 -9.67 -16.29
N VAL A 52 -37.85 -9.62 -15.94
CA VAL A 52 -37.21 -8.43 -15.36
C VAL A 52 -37.22 -7.27 -16.35
N ALA A 53 -37.18 -7.52 -17.66
CA ALA A 53 -37.21 -6.47 -18.67
C ALA A 53 -38.54 -5.72 -18.64
N ALA A 54 -39.66 -6.46 -18.64
CA ALA A 54 -40.98 -5.86 -18.51
C ALA A 54 -41.15 -5.11 -17.18
N LEU A 55 -40.61 -5.62 -16.07
CA LEU A 55 -40.62 -4.89 -14.79
C LEU A 55 -39.84 -3.58 -14.87
N GLN A 56 -38.63 -3.61 -15.43
CA GLN A 56 -37.77 -2.42 -15.54
C GLN A 56 -38.37 -1.36 -16.46
N GLU A 57 -39.03 -1.76 -17.54
CA GLU A 57 -39.70 -0.82 -18.44
C GLU A 57 -40.85 -0.06 -17.76
N ASN A 58 -41.50 -0.67 -16.77
CA ASN A 58 -42.67 -0.11 -16.09
C ASN A 58 -42.35 0.49 -14.71
N ILE A 59 -41.19 0.21 -14.13
CA ILE A 59 -40.84 0.58 -12.75
C ILE A 59 -40.93 2.09 -12.51
N ALA A 60 -40.47 2.91 -13.44
CA ALA A 60 -40.53 4.37 -13.34
C ALA A 60 -41.98 4.88 -13.36
N GLY A 61 -42.80 4.35 -14.28
CA GLY A 61 -44.20 4.74 -14.41
C GLY A 61 -45.07 4.34 -13.21
N VAL A 62 -44.71 3.27 -12.51
CA VAL A 62 -45.39 2.88 -11.26
C VAL A 62 -44.87 3.69 -10.08
N THR A 63 -43.55 3.88 -10.00
CA THR A 63 -42.91 4.53 -8.86
C THR A 63 -43.24 6.01 -8.78
N PHE A 64 -43.21 6.75 -9.90
CA PHE A 64 -43.28 8.22 -9.89
C PHE A 64 -44.63 8.81 -10.32
N CYS A 65 -45.65 7.96 -10.54
CA CYS A 65 -46.99 8.44 -10.90
C CYS A 65 -47.76 9.03 -9.70
N ASN A 66 -48.61 10.01 -9.99
CA ASN A 66 -49.48 10.69 -9.07
C ASN A 66 -50.77 9.88 -8.87
N LEU A 67 -51.15 9.67 -7.60
CA LEU A 67 -52.33 8.90 -7.20
C LEU A 67 -53.45 9.77 -6.60
N ASP A 68 -53.23 11.08 -6.41
CA ASP A 68 -54.05 11.94 -5.55
C ASP A 68 -55.50 12.15 -6.06
N ARG A 69 -55.81 11.77 -7.31
CA ARG A 69 -57.11 12.02 -7.96
C ARG A 69 -57.54 10.91 -8.91
N GLU A 70 -57.04 9.69 -8.72
CA GLU A 70 -57.40 8.58 -9.59
C GLU A 70 -58.83 8.11 -9.32
N VAL A 71 -59.59 7.91 -10.40
CA VAL A 71 -60.98 7.46 -10.38
C VAL A 71 -61.11 6.16 -11.15
N CYS A 72 -62.05 5.31 -10.73
CA CYS A 72 -62.34 4.08 -11.43
C CYS A 72 -62.88 4.37 -12.84
N GLY A 73 -62.17 3.95 -13.87
CA GLY A 73 -62.58 4.16 -15.27
C GLY A 73 -63.92 3.50 -15.67
N ARG A 74 -64.48 2.60 -14.85
CA ARG A 74 -65.77 1.93 -15.11
C ARG A 74 -66.98 2.63 -14.48
N CYS A 75 -66.83 3.22 -13.29
CA CYS A 75 -67.95 3.80 -12.55
C CYS A 75 -67.73 5.26 -12.12
N GLY A 76 -66.56 5.83 -12.38
CA GLY A 76 -66.21 7.22 -12.04
C GLY A 76 -66.00 7.48 -10.54
N GLN A 77 -66.15 6.46 -9.69
CA GLN A 77 -65.96 6.60 -8.25
C GLN A 77 -64.48 6.73 -7.87
N PRO A 78 -64.13 7.46 -6.80
CA PRO A 78 -62.77 7.49 -6.27
C PRO A 78 -62.26 6.08 -5.93
N VAL A 79 -60.97 5.84 -6.13
CA VAL A 79 -60.32 4.61 -5.68
C VAL A 79 -60.31 4.56 -4.15
N ASP A 80 -60.41 3.36 -3.57
CA ASP A 80 -60.35 3.14 -2.12
C ASP A 80 -59.08 3.80 -1.52
N PRO A 81 -59.23 4.73 -0.55
CA PRO A 81 -58.10 5.38 0.10
C PRO A 81 -57.09 4.44 0.75
N VAL A 82 -57.51 3.26 1.23
CA VAL A 82 -56.60 2.27 1.84
C VAL A 82 -55.71 1.64 0.76
N LEU A 83 -56.27 1.28 -0.39
CA LEU A 83 -55.50 0.76 -1.52
C LEU A 83 -54.52 1.82 -2.06
N LEU A 84 -54.93 3.08 -2.12
CA LEU A 84 -54.03 4.18 -2.50
C LEU A 84 -52.87 4.35 -1.51
N LYS A 85 -53.11 4.16 -0.20
CA LYS A 85 -52.03 4.16 0.80
C LYS A 85 -51.07 2.99 0.62
N VAL A 86 -51.56 1.79 0.31
CA VAL A 86 -50.71 0.62 0.03
C VAL A 86 -49.85 0.88 -1.20
N LEU A 87 -50.45 1.38 -2.29
CA LEU A 87 -49.69 1.75 -3.49
C LEU A 87 -48.69 2.87 -3.20
N ARG A 88 -49.07 3.88 -2.42
CA ARG A 88 -48.16 4.96 -2.04
C ARG A 88 -46.97 4.45 -1.23
N LEU A 89 -47.20 3.52 -0.32
CA LEU A 89 -46.13 2.86 0.44
C LEU A 89 -45.22 2.08 -0.51
N ALA A 90 -45.79 1.30 -1.43
CA ALA A 90 -45.03 0.56 -2.43
C ALA A 90 -44.16 1.50 -3.29
N GLN A 91 -44.68 2.64 -3.74
CA GLN A 91 -43.92 3.63 -4.50
C GLN A 91 -42.72 4.18 -3.68
N LEU A 92 -42.92 4.50 -2.40
CA LEU A 92 -41.84 4.99 -1.53
C LEU A 92 -40.80 3.88 -1.28
N SER A 93 -41.25 2.64 -1.07
CA SER A 93 -40.36 1.49 -0.92
C SER A 93 -39.53 1.25 -2.19
N ILE A 94 -40.14 1.26 -3.37
CA ILE A 94 -39.44 1.07 -4.65
C ILE A 94 -38.43 2.21 -4.89
N GLU A 95 -38.82 3.46 -4.66
CA GLU A 95 -37.93 4.61 -4.83
C GLU A 95 -36.70 4.53 -3.90
N TYR A 96 -36.90 4.11 -2.66
CA TYR A 96 -35.80 3.88 -1.73
C TYR A 96 -34.91 2.71 -2.19
N LEU A 97 -35.49 1.61 -2.66
CA LEU A 97 -34.74 0.47 -3.19
C LEU A 97 -33.92 0.85 -4.43
N LEU A 98 -34.46 1.67 -5.34
CA LEU A 98 -33.72 2.22 -6.48
C LEU A 98 -32.54 3.09 -6.02
N HIS A 99 -32.75 3.95 -5.01
CA HIS A 99 -31.66 4.72 -4.43
C HIS A 99 -30.57 3.82 -3.82
N CYS A 100 -30.95 2.79 -3.07
CA CYS A 100 -30.01 1.81 -2.54
C CYS A 100 -29.23 1.10 -3.65
N GLN A 101 -29.91 0.72 -4.74
CA GLN A 101 -29.28 0.10 -5.91
C GLN A 101 -28.24 1.03 -6.55
N ASP A 102 -28.55 2.31 -6.73
CA ASP A 102 -27.61 3.30 -7.28
C ASP A 102 -26.40 3.50 -6.36
N CYS A 103 -26.61 3.61 -5.05
CA CYS A 103 -25.53 3.74 -4.07
C CYS A 103 -24.61 2.52 -4.08
N LEU A 104 -25.18 1.32 -4.08
CA LEU A 104 -24.41 0.07 -4.12
C LEU A 104 -23.67 -0.07 -5.45
N SER A 105 -24.31 0.21 -6.57
CA SER A 105 -23.70 0.13 -7.90
C SER A 105 -22.52 1.09 -8.03
N THR A 106 -22.67 2.32 -7.54
CA THR A 106 -21.60 3.33 -7.50
C THR A 106 -20.45 2.86 -6.59
N SER A 107 -20.76 2.30 -5.42
CA SER A 107 -19.75 1.79 -4.48
C SER A 107 -18.95 0.64 -5.08
N VAL A 108 -19.62 -0.32 -5.73
CA VAL A 108 -18.99 -1.45 -6.42
C VAL A 108 -18.07 -0.95 -7.53
N ALA A 109 -18.54 -0.08 -8.43
CA ALA A 109 -17.74 0.45 -9.52
C ALA A 109 -16.47 1.18 -9.01
N GLN A 110 -16.57 1.91 -7.91
CA GLN A 110 -15.42 2.57 -7.29
C GLN A 110 -14.43 1.58 -6.67
N LEU A 111 -14.92 0.54 -5.98
CA LEU A 111 -14.07 -0.50 -5.42
C LEU A 111 -13.35 -1.29 -6.51
N GLU A 112 -14.04 -1.61 -7.61
CA GLU A 112 -13.45 -2.25 -8.78
C GLU A 112 -12.37 -1.36 -9.41
N ALA A 113 -12.62 -0.06 -9.59
CA ALA A 113 -11.61 0.87 -10.11
C ALA A 113 -10.37 0.96 -9.21
N ARG A 114 -10.56 0.98 -7.88
CA ARG A 114 -9.46 0.96 -6.91
C ARG A 114 -8.66 -0.33 -6.97
N LEU A 115 -9.34 -1.47 -7.09
CA LEU A 115 -8.70 -2.77 -7.24
C LEU A 115 -7.84 -2.82 -8.50
N GLN A 116 -8.39 -2.41 -9.65
CA GLN A 116 -7.67 -2.36 -10.92
C GLN A 116 -6.44 -1.44 -10.84
N ALA A 117 -6.57 -0.27 -10.21
CA ALA A 117 -5.43 0.63 -10.00
C ALA A 117 -4.33 -0.01 -9.11
N SER A 118 -4.72 -0.72 -8.05
CA SER A 118 -3.78 -1.41 -7.16
C SER A 118 -3.06 -2.57 -7.86
N LEU A 119 -3.78 -3.37 -8.65
CA LEU A 119 -3.19 -4.43 -9.47
C LEU A 119 -2.16 -3.85 -10.47
N GLY A 120 -2.52 -2.76 -11.17
CA GLY A 120 -1.59 -2.10 -12.09
C GLY A 120 -0.34 -1.54 -11.39
N GLN A 121 -0.45 -1.04 -10.16
CA GLN A 121 0.73 -0.63 -9.37
C GLN A 121 1.60 -1.83 -8.97
N GLN A 122 0.96 -2.93 -8.59
CA GLN A 122 1.61 -4.16 -8.16
C GLN A 122 2.40 -4.81 -9.30
N GLU A 123 1.84 -4.85 -10.52
CA GLU A 123 2.51 -5.31 -11.73
C GLU A 123 3.73 -4.45 -12.08
N ARG A 124 3.59 -3.12 -12.05
CA ARG A 124 4.72 -2.19 -12.28
C ARG A 124 5.83 -2.38 -11.25
N GLY A 125 5.44 -2.56 -9.98
CA GLY A 125 6.39 -2.85 -8.90
C GLY A 125 7.15 -4.15 -9.13
N GLN A 126 6.47 -5.22 -9.58
CA GLN A 126 7.13 -6.48 -9.94
C GLN A 126 8.11 -6.32 -11.10
N GLN A 127 7.74 -5.56 -12.14
CA GLN A 127 8.62 -5.30 -13.27
C GLN A 127 9.89 -4.57 -12.84
N GLU A 128 9.77 -3.54 -12.00
CA GLU A 128 10.92 -2.80 -11.48
C GLU A 128 11.80 -3.65 -10.57
N LEU A 129 11.21 -4.49 -9.71
CA LEU A 129 11.98 -5.44 -8.90
C LEU A 129 12.76 -6.44 -9.78
N GLY A 130 12.15 -6.94 -10.86
CA GLY A 130 12.82 -7.79 -11.84
C GLY A 130 14.01 -7.07 -12.49
N ARG A 131 13.80 -5.81 -12.93
CA ARG A 131 14.85 -4.97 -13.51
C ARG A 131 16.03 -4.77 -12.56
N GLN A 132 15.74 -4.43 -11.30
CA GLN A 132 16.77 -4.26 -10.27
C GLN A 132 17.52 -5.55 -9.94
N ALA A 133 16.83 -6.70 -9.95
CA ALA A 133 17.46 -8.00 -9.74
C ALA A 133 18.46 -8.33 -10.87
N ASP A 134 18.10 -8.05 -12.12
CA ASP A 134 18.96 -8.23 -13.28
C ASP A 134 20.17 -7.29 -13.24
N GLU A 135 19.98 -6.01 -12.88
CA GLU A 135 21.09 -5.07 -12.67
C GLU A 135 22.05 -5.55 -11.58
N LEU A 136 21.53 -5.97 -10.42
CA LEU A 136 22.33 -6.51 -9.33
C LEU A 136 23.12 -7.75 -9.75
N LYS A 137 22.51 -8.63 -10.55
CA LYS A 137 23.19 -9.79 -11.13
C LYS A 137 24.34 -9.35 -12.04
N GLY A 138 24.12 -8.37 -12.93
CA GLY A 138 25.14 -7.80 -13.79
C GLY A 138 26.33 -7.23 -13.01
N VAL A 139 26.06 -6.41 -11.99
CA VAL A 139 27.10 -5.81 -11.12
C VAL A 139 27.87 -6.90 -10.36
N ARG A 140 27.20 -7.95 -9.86
CA ARG A 140 27.86 -9.07 -9.18
C ARG A 140 28.80 -9.84 -10.12
N GLU A 141 28.37 -10.08 -11.35
CA GLU A 141 29.18 -10.74 -12.38
C GLU A 141 30.41 -9.90 -12.75
N GLU A 142 30.23 -8.59 -12.95
CA GLU A 142 31.34 -7.68 -13.24
C GLU A 142 32.33 -7.62 -12.07
N SER A 143 31.83 -7.50 -10.84
CA SER A 143 32.62 -7.52 -9.62
C SER A 143 33.43 -8.83 -9.50
N ARG A 144 32.84 -9.97 -9.86
CA ARG A 144 33.53 -11.26 -9.93
C ARG A 144 34.62 -11.28 -11.00
N ARG A 145 34.37 -10.72 -12.19
CA ARG A 145 35.38 -10.60 -13.25
C ARG A 145 36.56 -9.74 -12.81
N ARG A 146 36.31 -8.57 -12.21
CA ARG A 146 37.34 -7.67 -11.67
C ARG A 146 38.18 -8.36 -10.59
N ARG A 147 37.56 -9.09 -9.64
CA ARG A 147 38.29 -9.88 -8.64
C ARG A 147 39.22 -10.92 -9.26
N LYS A 148 38.74 -11.67 -10.26
CA LYS A 148 39.59 -12.65 -10.98
C LYS A 148 40.78 -11.99 -11.65
N MET A 149 40.57 -10.85 -12.31
CA MET A 149 41.63 -10.10 -12.97
C MET A 149 42.69 -9.61 -11.98
N ILE A 150 42.27 -9.05 -10.84
CA ILE A 150 43.18 -8.62 -9.77
C ILE A 150 43.99 -9.81 -9.24
N SER A 151 43.34 -10.95 -8.98
CA SER A 151 44.02 -12.16 -8.51
C SER A 151 45.05 -12.69 -9.51
N ALA A 152 44.74 -12.68 -10.81
CA ALA A 152 45.67 -13.07 -11.86
C ALA A 152 46.87 -12.11 -11.94
N LEU A 153 46.64 -10.80 -11.84
CA LEU A 153 47.71 -9.79 -11.80
C LEU A 153 48.61 -9.97 -10.58
N GLN A 154 48.02 -10.22 -9.39
CA GLN A 154 48.78 -10.52 -8.18
C GLN A 154 49.65 -11.77 -8.35
N GLN A 155 49.13 -12.84 -8.94
CA GLN A 155 49.89 -14.06 -9.20
C GLN A 155 51.06 -13.80 -10.16
N LEU A 156 50.87 -13.01 -11.21
CA LEU A 156 51.94 -12.63 -12.14
C LEU A 156 53.04 -11.80 -11.45
N LEU A 157 52.67 -10.88 -10.56
CA LEU A 157 53.63 -10.11 -9.76
C LEU A 157 54.43 -11.03 -8.82
N LEU A 158 53.78 -12.01 -8.18
CA LEU A 158 54.43 -13.02 -7.35
C LEU A 158 55.39 -13.91 -8.15
N GLN A 159 55.02 -14.34 -9.36
CA GLN A 159 55.90 -15.12 -10.25
C GLN A 159 57.13 -14.33 -10.70
N THR A 160 56.97 -13.05 -11.02
CA THR A 160 58.09 -12.16 -11.33
C THR A 160 59.04 -12.01 -10.13
N GLY A 161 58.52 -11.99 -8.90
CA GLY A 161 59.32 -11.98 -7.66
C GLY A 161 59.95 -13.34 -7.29
N ALA A 162 59.38 -14.45 -7.74
CA ALA A 162 59.92 -15.80 -7.49
C ALA A 162 60.99 -16.24 -8.51
N HIS A 163 61.02 -15.62 -9.70
CA HIS A 163 62.06 -15.85 -10.72
C HIS A 163 63.17 -14.80 -10.72
N SER A 164 63.14 -13.84 -9.78
CA SER A 164 64.18 -12.81 -9.64
C SER A 164 65.36 -13.25 -8.76
N TYR A 165 65.75 -14.52 -8.85
CA TYR A 165 67.00 -14.98 -8.24
C TYR A 165 68.14 -14.79 -9.24
N HIS A 166 69.18 -14.07 -8.82
CA HIS A 166 70.30 -13.71 -9.66
C HIS A 166 71.52 -14.54 -9.26
N THR A 167 71.92 -15.48 -10.12
CA THR A 167 73.09 -16.34 -9.90
C THR A 167 74.38 -15.63 -10.31
N CYS A 168 75.45 -15.83 -9.54
CA CYS A 168 76.78 -15.42 -9.98
C CYS A 168 77.28 -16.37 -11.07
N HIS A 169 77.94 -15.83 -12.09
CA HIS A 169 78.55 -16.62 -13.17
C HIS A 169 80.01 -16.99 -12.87
N LEU A 170 80.58 -16.43 -11.80
CA LEU A 170 81.95 -16.66 -11.35
C LEU A 170 82.02 -17.61 -10.15
N CYS A 171 80.88 -17.95 -9.54
CA CYS A 171 80.71 -18.99 -8.53
C CYS A 171 79.24 -19.38 -8.39
N ASP A 172 78.95 -20.51 -7.73
CA ASP A 172 77.58 -21.06 -7.64
C ASP A 172 76.67 -20.37 -6.60
N LYS A 173 76.90 -19.09 -6.30
CA LYS A 173 76.09 -18.35 -5.31
C LYS A 173 74.89 -17.66 -5.95
N THR A 174 73.73 -17.78 -5.32
CA THR A 174 72.45 -17.22 -5.78
C THR A 174 71.97 -16.12 -4.85
N PHE A 175 71.46 -15.02 -5.41
CA PHE A 175 71.07 -13.81 -4.67
C PHE A 175 69.63 -13.41 -4.95
N MET A 176 68.92 -12.90 -3.93
CA MET A 176 67.50 -12.54 -4.02
C MET A 176 67.20 -11.28 -4.85
N ASN A 177 68.22 -10.46 -5.15
CA ASN A 177 68.07 -9.29 -6.01
C ASN A 177 69.39 -9.00 -6.77
N ALA A 178 69.29 -8.26 -7.88
CA ALA A 178 70.43 -7.94 -8.74
C ALA A 178 71.51 -7.09 -8.05
N THR A 179 71.12 -6.31 -7.04
CA THR A 179 72.01 -5.41 -6.29
C THR A 179 72.97 -6.19 -5.38
N PHE A 180 72.47 -7.23 -4.70
CA PHE A 180 73.28 -8.12 -3.88
C PHE A 180 74.23 -8.97 -4.72
N LEU A 181 73.78 -9.46 -5.89
CA LEU A 181 74.67 -10.13 -6.83
C LEU A 181 75.80 -9.17 -7.26
N ARG A 182 75.47 -7.94 -7.64
CA ARG A 182 76.45 -6.93 -8.06
C ARG A 182 77.47 -6.63 -6.96
N GLY A 183 77.01 -6.44 -5.72
CA GLY A 183 77.88 -6.25 -4.56
C GLY A 183 78.72 -7.48 -4.21
N HIS A 184 78.20 -8.69 -4.43
CA HIS A 184 78.96 -9.93 -4.27
C HIS A 184 80.10 -10.04 -5.31
N ILE A 185 79.79 -9.82 -6.60
CA ILE A 185 80.80 -9.74 -7.66
C ILE A 185 81.83 -8.68 -7.29
N GLN A 186 81.39 -7.51 -6.83
CA GLN A 186 82.28 -6.42 -6.50
C GLN A 186 83.16 -6.65 -5.26
N ARG A 187 82.81 -7.57 -4.34
CA ARG A 187 83.61 -7.83 -3.13
C ARG A 187 84.45 -9.09 -3.21
N ARG A 188 83.99 -10.10 -3.95
CA ARG A 188 84.62 -11.43 -4.03
C ARG A 188 85.29 -11.71 -5.36
N HIS A 189 84.88 -10.98 -6.41
CA HIS A 189 85.38 -11.13 -7.76
C HIS A 189 85.97 -9.84 -8.35
N ALA A 190 85.87 -8.68 -7.69
CA ALA A 190 86.53 -7.44 -8.12
C ALA A 190 88.04 -7.42 -7.92
N GLY A 191 88.65 -8.52 -7.45
CA GLY A 191 90.10 -8.69 -7.46
C GLY A 191 90.71 -8.84 -8.86
N MET A 192 89.92 -8.77 -9.95
CA MET A 192 90.42 -8.92 -11.32
C MET A 192 90.13 -7.78 -12.29
N VAL A 193 89.45 -6.70 -11.91
CA VAL A 193 89.36 -5.51 -12.78
C VAL A 193 89.34 -4.25 -11.93
N GLU A 194 90.44 -3.51 -12.00
CA GLU A 194 90.56 -2.15 -11.49
C GLU A 194 89.51 -1.23 -12.10
N GLY A 195 89.07 -0.25 -11.31
CA GLY A 195 88.56 1.01 -11.85
C GLY A 195 87.18 1.43 -11.38
N GLY A 196 87.15 2.22 -10.32
CA GLY A 196 86.35 3.45 -10.35
C GLY A 196 85.04 3.48 -9.54
N LYS A 197 85.13 4.20 -8.42
CA LYS A 197 84.11 5.08 -7.84
C LYS A 197 82.86 4.43 -7.22
N GLN A 198 82.99 4.19 -5.92
CA GLN A 198 81.90 4.37 -4.96
C GLN A 198 81.36 5.81 -5.03
N ARG A 199 80.04 5.94 -5.17
CA ARG A 199 79.27 6.96 -4.46
C ARG A 199 78.18 6.27 -3.65
N LYS A 200 78.39 6.26 -2.34
CA LYS A 200 77.43 5.93 -1.28
C LYS A 200 76.15 6.78 -1.45
N GLN A 201 75.01 6.11 -1.45
CA GLN A 201 73.74 6.62 -0.94
C GLN A 201 73.05 5.44 -0.22
N GLU A 202 73.58 5.09 0.94
CA GLU A 202 72.99 4.13 1.87
C GLU A 202 72.56 4.89 3.14
N GLN A 203 71.66 5.85 2.98
CA GLN A 203 70.61 6.28 3.91
C GLN A 203 69.52 6.87 2.99
N PRO A 204 68.24 6.44 3.04
CA PRO A 204 67.48 6.05 4.24
C PRO A 204 66.60 4.81 4.00
N VAL A 205 67.13 3.66 3.57
CA VAL A 205 66.27 2.47 3.30
C VAL A 205 65.61 1.93 4.57
N GLU A 206 66.33 1.94 5.70
CA GLU A 206 65.79 1.55 7.01
C GLU A 206 64.71 2.54 7.51
N GLU A 207 64.95 3.83 7.31
CA GLU A 207 64.02 4.90 7.69
C GLU A 207 62.78 4.92 6.79
N VAL A 208 62.92 4.59 5.49
CA VAL A 208 61.78 4.35 4.59
C VAL A 208 61.02 3.07 4.97
N LEU A 209 61.70 2.02 5.44
CA LEU A 209 61.04 0.81 5.94
C LEU A 209 60.26 1.06 7.24
N GLU A 210 60.84 1.82 8.17
CA GLU A 210 60.13 2.24 9.38
C GLU A 210 59.00 3.24 9.08
N GLU A 211 59.17 4.14 8.12
CA GLU A 211 58.10 5.01 7.63
C GLU A 211 56.96 4.19 7.01
N LEU A 212 57.28 3.19 6.20
CA LEU A 212 56.29 2.27 5.62
C LEU A 212 55.58 1.44 6.69
N ARG A 213 56.29 0.94 7.70
CA ARG A 213 55.68 0.22 8.85
C ARG A 213 54.77 1.13 9.66
N ALA A 214 55.20 2.36 9.96
CA ALA A 214 54.41 3.35 10.66
C ALA A 214 53.15 3.70 9.86
N LYS A 215 53.28 3.89 8.54
CA LYS A 215 52.15 4.16 7.64
C LYS A 215 51.19 2.98 7.53
N LEU A 216 51.71 1.74 7.53
CA LEU A 216 50.88 0.54 7.53
C LEU A 216 50.13 0.36 8.85
N LYS A 217 50.78 0.63 9.99
CA LYS A 217 50.13 0.62 11.31
C LYS A 217 49.06 1.72 11.43
N TRP A 218 49.36 2.92 10.93
CA TRP A 218 48.42 4.04 10.91
C TRP A 218 47.20 3.73 10.01
N THR A 219 47.42 3.26 8.78
CA THR A 219 46.32 2.88 7.87
C THR A 219 45.49 1.73 8.41
N GLN A 220 46.10 0.78 9.11
CA GLN A 220 45.38 -0.31 9.77
C GLN A 220 44.50 0.22 10.92
N GLY A 221 45.02 1.12 11.75
CA GLY A 221 44.25 1.78 12.80
C GLY A 221 43.11 2.64 12.26
N GLU A 222 43.34 3.38 11.18
CA GLU A 222 42.32 4.18 10.50
C GLU A 222 41.20 3.29 9.93
N LEU A 223 41.57 2.14 9.33
CA LEU A 223 40.59 1.18 8.81
C LEU A 223 39.76 0.53 9.93
N GLU A 224 40.39 0.22 11.07
CA GLU A 224 39.70 -0.31 12.25
C GLU A 224 38.75 0.74 12.85
N ALA A 225 39.17 2.00 12.95
CA ALA A 225 38.32 3.11 13.38
C ALA A 225 37.14 3.34 12.42
N GLN A 226 37.37 3.26 11.11
CA GLN A 226 36.31 3.39 10.11
C GLN A 226 35.28 2.27 10.22
N ARG A 227 35.73 1.03 10.46
CA ARG A 227 34.84 -0.13 10.69
C ARG A 227 34.03 0.01 11.97
N GLU A 228 34.63 0.51 13.05
CA GLU A 228 33.91 0.76 14.30
C GLU A 228 32.87 1.87 14.14
N ALA A 229 33.22 2.97 13.45
CA ALA A 229 32.30 4.05 13.16
C ALA A 229 31.13 3.58 12.28
N GLU A 230 31.39 2.69 11.31
CA GLU A 230 30.34 2.07 10.50
C GLU A 230 29.43 1.15 11.32
N ARG A 231 29.99 0.32 12.20
CA ARG A 231 29.19 -0.48 13.14
C ARG A 231 28.30 0.39 14.03
N GLN A 232 28.84 1.48 14.57
CA GLN A 232 28.09 2.41 15.40
C GLN A 232 26.95 3.09 14.62
N ARG A 233 27.20 3.50 13.37
CA ARG A 233 26.15 4.05 12.49
C ARG A 233 25.04 3.02 12.23
N GLN A 234 25.40 1.77 11.92
CA GLN A 234 24.43 0.70 11.69
C GLN A 234 23.57 0.43 12.93
N LEU A 235 24.17 0.44 14.13
CA LEU A 235 23.43 0.27 15.38
C LEU A 235 22.48 1.45 15.65
N GLN A 236 22.92 2.69 15.39
CA GLN A 236 22.07 3.87 15.50
C GLN A 236 20.91 3.85 14.51
N GLU A 237 21.17 3.50 13.25
CA GLU A 237 20.13 3.35 12.22
C GLU A 237 19.11 2.27 12.59
N ALA A 238 19.58 1.11 13.07
CA ALA A 238 18.71 0.03 13.52
C ALA A 238 17.83 0.45 14.71
N GLU A 239 18.38 1.21 15.66
CA GLU A 239 17.61 1.72 16.80
C GLU A 239 16.56 2.77 16.37
N ILE A 240 16.89 3.66 15.43
CA ILE A 240 15.94 4.63 14.87
C ILE A 240 14.80 3.90 14.14
N ILE A 241 15.11 2.87 13.34
CA ILE A 241 14.10 2.07 12.65
C ILE A 241 13.20 1.39 13.67
N ARG A 242 13.77 0.75 14.69
CA ARG A 242 13.02 0.09 15.77
C ARG A 242 12.11 1.07 16.50
N GLN A 243 12.58 2.29 16.79
CA GLN A 243 11.77 3.33 17.42
C GLN A 243 10.58 3.72 16.53
N ARG A 244 10.82 4.01 15.25
CA ARG A 244 9.75 4.34 14.30
C ARG A 244 8.72 3.22 14.16
N GLU A 245 9.15 1.97 14.12
CA GLU A 245 8.25 0.81 14.10
C GLU A 245 7.40 0.73 15.38
N THR A 246 8.00 0.97 16.55
CA THR A 246 7.25 0.98 17.81
C THR A 246 6.28 2.15 17.91
N GLU A 247 6.63 3.33 17.40
CA GLU A 247 5.74 4.49 17.36
C GLU A 247 4.57 4.24 16.40
N ALA A 248 4.84 3.80 15.16
CA ALA A 248 3.81 3.46 14.20
C ALA A 248 2.84 2.39 14.73
N LYS A 249 3.37 1.39 15.46
CA LYS A 249 2.54 0.37 16.11
C LYS A 249 1.63 0.97 17.19
N LYS A 250 2.15 1.87 18.03
CA LYS A 250 1.35 2.56 19.05
C LYS A 250 0.25 3.41 18.41
N GLU A 251 0.58 4.21 17.40
CA GLU A 251 -0.39 5.03 16.66
C GLU A 251 -1.50 4.17 16.05
N PHE A 252 -1.13 3.02 15.47
CA PHE A 252 -2.10 2.07 14.91
C PHE A 252 -3.03 1.48 15.99
N ASP A 253 -2.49 1.10 17.14
CA ASP A 253 -3.29 0.57 18.25
C ASP A 253 -4.21 1.64 18.86
N GLU A 254 -3.74 2.89 19.02
CA GLU A 254 -4.58 4.01 19.45
C GLU A 254 -5.70 4.31 18.45
N TRP A 255 -5.41 4.31 17.15
CA TRP A 255 -6.43 4.50 16.12
C TRP A 255 -7.48 3.39 16.18
N LYS A 256 -7.04 2.13 16.34
CA LYS A 256 -7.92 0.97 16.48
C LYS A 256 -8.86 1.08 17.68
N GLU A 257 -8.37 1.56 18.83
CA GLU A 257 -9.22 1.81 19.99
C GLU A 257 -10.20 2.96 19.77
N LYS A 258 -9.77 4.06 19.15
CA LYS A 258 -10.65 5.18 18.80
C LYS A 258 -11.78 4.73 17.89
N GLU A 259 -11.48 3.90 16.90
CA GLU A 259 -12.47 3.41 15.94
C GLU A 259 -13.44 2.40 16.59
N ARG A 260 -12.93 1.50 17.45
CA ARG A 260 -13.80 0.65 18.29
C ARG A 260 -14.75 1.49 19.15
N ALA A 261 -14.23 2.50 19.84
CA ALA A 261 -15.05 3.36 20.71
C ALA A 261 -16.16 4.09 19.94
N LYS A 262 -15.87 4.57 18.71
CA LYS A 262 -16.89 5.16 17.83
C LYS A 262 -17.97 4.15 17.46
N LEU A 263 -17.59 2.96 17.00
CA LEU A 263 -18.54 1.91 16.63
C LEU A 263 -19.44 1.53 17.81
N TYR A 264 -18.87 1.34 18.99
CA TYR A 264 -19.66 1.08 20.20
C TYR A 264 -20.59 2.24 20.55
N GLY A 265 -20.16 3.48 20.39
CA GLY A 265 -21.00 4.66 20.57
C GLY A 265 -22.15 4.77 19.57
N GLU A 266 -21.94 4.38 18.31
CA GLU A 266 -23.00 4.32 17.30
C GLU A 266 -24.00 3.21 17.59
N ILE A 267 -23.52 2.03 18.00
CA ILE A 267 -24.37 0.92 18.45
C ILE A 267 -25.22 1.34 19.65
N ASP A 268 -24.67 2.07 20.62
CA ASP A 268 -25.41 2.51 21.80
C ASP A 268 -26.50 3.53 21.44
N LYS A 269 -26.19 4.49 20.54
CA LYS A 269 -27.18 5.42 19.98
C LYS A 269 -28.31 4.66 19.27
N LEU A 270 -27.97 3.66 18.46
CA LEU A 270 -28.95 2.86 17.74
C LEU A 270 -29.83 2.06 18.70
N LYS A 271 -29.24 1.43 19.73
CA LYS A 271 -29.99 0.74 20.79
C LYS A 271 -30.96 1.69 21.50
N LYS A 272 -30.52 2.91 21.79
CA LYS A 272 -31.38 3.93 22.43
C LYS A 272 -32.56 4.31 21.54
N LEU A 273 -32.31 4.56 20.24
CA LEU A 273 -33.37 4.86 19.27
C LEU A 273 -34.39 3.71 19.19
N PHE A 274 -33.91 2.46 19.06
CA PHE A 274 -34.78 1.29 19.07
C PHE A 274 -35.58 1.16 20.37
N TRP A 275 -34.97 1.43 21.52
CA TRP A 275 -35.65 1.37 22.81
C TRP A 275 -36.73 2.44 22.96
N ASP A 276 -36.45 3.66 22.50
CA ASP A 276 -37.40 4.77 22.51
C ASP A 276 -38.58 4.51 21.56
N GLU A 277 -38.33 3.95 20.37
CA GLU A 277 -39.40 3.48 19.48
C GLU A 277 -40.22 2.36 20.11
N PHE A 278 -39.58 1.36 20.71
CA PHE A 278 -40.27 0.26 21.37
C PHE A 278 -41.21 0.76 22.48
N LYS A 279 -40.75 1.73 23.29
CA LYS A 279 -41.61 2.40 24.29
C LYS A 279 -42.77 3.17 23.65
N SER A 280 -42.51 3.90 22.56
CA SER A 280 -43.55 4.62 21.83
C SER A 280 -44.64 3.67 21.34
N VAL A 281 -44.24 2.56 20.71
CA VAL A 281 -45.16 1.51 20.21
C VAL A 281 -45.93 0.85 21.36
N ALA A 282 -45.26 0.52 22.48
CA ALA A 282 -45.92 -0.06 23.64
C ALA A 282 -46.97 0.88 24.25
N ASN A 283 -46.65 2.18 24.35
CA ASN A 283 -47.60 3.20 24.82
C ASN A 283 -48.79 3.35 23.86
N GLN A 284 -48.55 3.35 22.55
CA GLN A 284 -49.61 3.39 21.53
C GLN A 284 -50.53 2.15 21.61
N ASN A 285 -49.97 0.96 21.80
CA ASN A 285 -50.77 -0.25 21.98
C ASN A 285 -51.61 -0.21 23.27
N SER A 286 -51.05 0.26 24.39
CA SER A 286 -51.81 0.43 25.64
C SER A 286 -52.97 1.42 25.50
N THR A 287 -52.78 2.50 24.73
CA THR A 287 -53.86 3.47 24.47
C THR A 287 -54.94 2.91 23.54
N LEU A 288 -54.60 1.97 22.66
CA LEU A 288 -55.57 1.26 21.83
C LEU A 288 -56.36 0.20 22.62
N GLU A 289 -55.74 -0.43 23.63
CA GLU A 289 -56.42 -1.37 24.54
C GLU A 289 -57.36 -0.68 25.56
N GLU A 290 -57.12 0.61 25.87
CA GLU A 290 -57.98 1.42 26.75
C GLU A 290 -59.19 2.05 26.03
N VAL A 291 -59.34 1.89 24.70
CA VAL A 291 -60.56 2.28 24.00
C VAL A 291 -61.72 1.41 24.52
N PRO A 292 -62.83 2.00 25.02
CA PRO A 292 -63.83 1.23 25.75
C PRO A 292 -64.41 0.11 24.88
N ASN A 293 -64.46 -1.08 25.47
CA ASN A 293 -65.22 -2.21 24.96
C ASN A 293 -66.62 -1.71 24.54
N LEU A 294 -67.02 -1.97 23.29
CA LEU A 294 -68.31 -1.63 22.66
C LEU A 294 -69.53 -2.32 23.30
N LYS A 295 -69.61 -2.38 24.63
CA LYS A 295 -70.75 -2.92 25.38
C LYS A 295 -71.74 -1.84 25.86
N ASP A 296 -71.36 -0.56 25.81
CA ASP A 296 -72.23 0.54 26.29
C ASP A 296 -73.21 1.11 25.25
N PHE A 297 -73.25 0.55 24.03
CA PHE A 297 -74.21 1.01 23.00
C PHE A 297 -75.61 0.36 23.10
N SER A 298 -75.90 -0.44 24.13
CA SER A 298 -77.22 -1.08 24.28
C SER A 298 -78.27 -0.26 25.05
N GLU A 299 -77.90 0.86 25.68
CA GLU A 299 -78.84 1.68 26.48
C GLU A 299 -79.44 2.90 25.75
N PHE A 300 -79.11 3.14 24.47
CA PHE A 300 -79.61 4.32 23.74
C PHE A 300 -80.88 4.09 22.92
N PHE A 301 -81.52 2.92 23.04
CA PHE A 301 -82.75 2.56 22.29
C PHE A 301 -83.83 1.86 23.15
N SER A 302 -83.99 2.23 24.42
CA SER A 302 -85.16 1.86 25.24
C SER A 302 -85.71 3.08 25.96
#